data_AF-A0A1B0DM80-F1
#
_entry.id   AF-A0A1B0DM80-F1
#
_cell.length_a   1.000
_cell.length_b   1.000
_cell.length_c   1.000
_cell.angle_alpha   90.00
_cell.angle_beta   90.00
_cell.angle_gamma   90.00
#
_symmetry.space_group_name_H-M   'P 1'
#
loop_
_entity.id
_entity.type
_entity.pdbx_description
1 polymer ?
#
loop_
_entity_poly.entity_id
_entity_poly.type
_entity_poly.pdbx_seq_one_letter_code
_entity_poly.pdbx_strand_id
1 'polypeptide(L)'
;MSKRPREEYGNLPIKFIGQPAKPGRSKILSGPDNGSGIRNKKGTENCCCDHIQYIYRQMKKHAMENELHKEIINQLPLQTKEDLEEFDKSLLEKKNKKEFKSIASNLTLKQILNDDVVMKMKFNGKDSCKGIKDYIFYNIWKEASPSHNFAEIVKAQMRAAKSRVYTAKYKQKKSEAKASNIDVSDSD
;
A
#
# COMPACT_ATOMS: atom_id res chain seq x y z
N MET A 1 -30.05 -6.64 -50.21
CA MET A 1 -29.02 -7.62 -50.60
C MET A 1 -27.70 -7.07 -50.09
N SER A 2 -26.90 -7.66 -49.22
CA SER A 2 -26.50 -9.07 -49.08
C SER A 2 -26.24 -9.41 -47.60
N LYS A 3 -26.31 -10.71 -47.31
CA LYS A 3 -26.30 -11.35 -45.98
C LYS A 3 -24.86 -11.59 -45.48
N ARG A 4 -24.71 -11.72 -44.16
CA ARG A 4 -23.48 -12.12 -43.42
C ARG A 4 -22.98 -13.52 -43.83
N PRO A 5 -21.74 -13.85 -43.42
CA PRO A 5 -21.51 -14.97 -42.46
C PRO A 5 -20.64 -14.45 -41.30
N ARG A 6 -20.80 -14.73 -39.99
CA ARG A 6 -21.09 -15.91 -39.15
C ARG A 6 -20.03 -17.02 -39.26
N GLU A 7 -18.93 -16.84 -38.53
CA GLU A 7 -17.99 -17.89 -38.12
C GLU A 7 -18.20 -18.09 -36.60
N GLU A 8 -18.90 -19.12 -36.16
CA GLU A 8 -18.43 -20.49 -35.87
C GLU A 8 -17.56 -20.58 -34.60
N TYR A 9 -18.24 -20.96 -33.52
CA TYR A 9 -17.65 -21.38 -32.24
C TYR A 9 -17.04 -22.76 -32.40
N GLY A 10 -15.72 -22.86 -32.28
CA GLY A 10 -14.98 -24.12 -32.19
C GLY A 10 -15.06 -24.72 -30.78
N ASN A 11 -15.57 -25.93 -30.70
CA ASN A 11 -15.78 -26.75 -29.52
C ASN A 11 -14.55 -27.65 -29.22
N LEU A 12 -14.17 -27.72 -27.94
CA LEU A 12 -13.56 -28.87 -27.20
C LEU A 12 -12.07 -29.25 -27.45
N PRO A 13 -11.37 -29.98 -26.53
CA PRO A 13 -11.88 -30.68 -25.34
C PRO A 13 -11.16 -30.42 -23.99
N ILE A 14 -11.94 -30.64 -22.94
CA ILE A 14 -11.52 -30.84 -21.54
C ILE A 14 -10.73 -32.15 -21.44
N LYS A 15 -9.51 -32.11 -20.86
CA LYS A 15 -8.81 -33.31 -20.39
C LYS A 15 -8.91 -33.40 -18.87
N PHE A 16 -9.88 -34.20 -18.41
CA PHE A 16 -9.83 -34.87 -17.12
C PHE A 16 -8.86 -36.06 -17.25
N ILE A 17 -7.82 -36.12 -16.41
CA ILE A 17 -7.11 -37.37 -16.11
C ILE A 17 -6.98 -37.42 -14.59
N GLY A 18 -7.47 -38.53 -14.04
CA GLY A 18 -7.72 -38.75 -12.63
C GLY A 18 -6.48 -39.07 -11.80
N GLN A 19 -6.71 -38.99 -10.49
CA GLN A 19 -5.85 -39.53 -9.44
C GLN A 19 -5.70 -41.06 -9.57
N PRO A 20 -4.75 -41.64 -8.84
CA PRO A 20 -5.21 -42.45 -7.72
C PRO A 20 -4.48 -42.21 -6.41
N ALA A 21 -5.26 -42.25 -5.33
CA ALA A 21 -4.80 -42.40 -3.96
C ALA A 21 -4.05 -43.72 -3.76
N LYS A 22 -3.06 -43.72 -2.84
CA LYS A 22 -2.55 -44.93 -2.20
C LYS A 22 -2.66 -44.80 -0.67
N PRO A 23 -3.30 -45.78 0.01
CA PRO A 23 -3.31 -45.93 1.46
C PRO A 23 -2.30 -47.00 1.94
N GLY A 24 -2.00 -47.00 3.24
CA GLY A 24 -1.28 -48.04 3.97
C GLY A 24 0.09 -47.58 4.50
N ARG A 25 0.50 -47.84 5.75
CA ARG A 25 0.21 -49.00 6.60
C ARG A 25 0.66 -48.73 8.05
N SER A 26 -0.16 -49.12 9.02
CA SER A 26 0.12 -49.16 10.47
C SER A 26 1.18 -50.18 10.89
N LYS A 27 1.84 -49.93 12.04
CA LYS A 27 2.29 -50.88 13.10
C LYS A 27 2.75 -50.02 14.30
N ILE A 28 2.02 -49.91 15.43
CA ILE A 28 1.70 -50.86 16.52
C ILE A 28 2.88 -51.13 17.50
N LEU A 29 2.62 -50.80 18.78
CA LEU A 29 3.19 -51.28 20.08
C LEU A 29 4.71 -51.08 20.28
N SER A 30 5.22 -50.67 21.44
CA SER A 30 4.92 -51.08 22.82
C SER A 30 5.58 -50.11 23.83
N GLY A 31 4.97 -49.93 25.01
CA GLY A 31 5.57 -49.21 26.15
C GLY A 31 6.68 -50.01 26.86
N PRO A 32 6.81 -49.85 28.19
CA PRO A 32 7.52 -48.80 28.89
C PRO A 32 8.85 -49.32 29.45
N ASP A 33 9.86 -48.47 29.64
CA ASP A 33 10.97 -48.84 30.52
C ASP A 33 11.52 -47.70 31.35
N ASN A 34 11.71 -48.05 32.61
CA ASN A 34 12.07 -47.23 33.75
C ASN A 34 13.52 -46.75 33.65
N GLY A 35 13.70 -45.44 33.76
CA GLY A 35 15.00 -44.80 33.92
C GLY A 35 14.91 -43.72 34.98
N SER A 36 14.82 -44.15 36.24
CA SER A 36 14.96 -43.33 37.44
C SER A 36 16.34 -42.67 37.47
N GLY A 37 16.45 -41.49 36.88
CA GLY A 37 17.54 -40.56 37.07
C GLY A 37 17.06 -39.41 37.95
N ILE A 38 17.15 -39.59 39.28
CA ILE A 38 17.02 -38.49 40.24
C ILE A 38 18.17 -37.52 39.98
N ARG A 39 17.93 -36.53 39.12
CA ARG A 39 18.71 -35.30 39.09
C ARG A 39 17.96 -34.28 39.92
N ASN A 40 18.40 -34.14 41.16
CA ASN A 40 18.20 -32.92 41.92
C ASN A 40 18.82 -31.76 41.12
N LYS A 41 17.99 -31.03 40.36
CA LYS A 41 18.29 -29.65 39.95
C LYS A 41 17.27 -28.74 40.59
N LYS A 42 17.76 -28.05 41.63
CA LYS A 42 17.20 -26.84 42.21
C LYS A 42 16.75 -25.87 41.10
N GLY A 43 15.58 -25.26 41.30
CA GLY A 43 15.20 -24.00 40.65
C GLY A 43 14.18 -24.11 39.51
N THR A 44 12.98 -24.61 39.77
CA THR A 44 11.81 -24.41 38.90
C THR A 44 10.96 -23.25 39.40
N GLU A 45 11.55 -22.06 39.52
CA GLU A 45 10.82 -20.82 39.77
C GLU A 45 11.47 -19.76 38.90
N ASN A 46 10.98 -19.60 37.67
CA ASN A 46 11.16 -18.40 36.82
C ASN A 46 10.56 -18.53 35.40
N CYS A 47 10.04 -19.71 35.02
CA CYS A 47 9.47 -19.93 33.68
C CYS A 47 8.28 -19.00 33.33
N CYS A 48 7.48 -18.60 34.32
CA CYS A 48 6.36 -17.69 34.10
C CYS A 48 6.81 -16.23 33.96
N CYS A 49 7.90 -15.83 34.63
CA CYS A 49 8.36 -14.43 34.62
C CYS A 49 8.98 -14.08 33.26
N ASP A 50 9.78 -14.98 32.69
CA ASP A 50 10.38 -14.79 31.36
C ASP A 50 9.32 -14.77 30.24
N HIS A 51 8.29 -15.61 30.35
CA HIS A 51 7.20 -15.64 29.38
C HIS A 51 6.34 -14.36 29.46
N ILE A 52 6.03 -13.89 30.67
CA ILE A 52 5.31 -12.63 30.87
C ILE A 52 6.16 -11.45 30.37
N GLN A 53 7.47 -11.40 30.66
CA GLN A 53 8.37 -10.39 30.13
C GLN A 53 8.46 -10.40 28.60
N TYR A 54 8.42 -11.59 27.98
CA TYR A 54 8.36 -11.71 26.53
C TYR A 54 7.06 -11.12 25.97
N ILE A 55 5.90 -11.45 26.56
CA ILE A 55 4.60 -10.89 26.17
C ILE A 55 4.62 -9.36 26.29
N TYR A 56 5.09 -8.81 27.41
CA TYR A 56 5.21 -7.36 27.59
C TYR A 56 6.15 -6.71 26.55
N ARG A 57 7.27 -7.34 26.21
CA ARG A 57 8.15 -6.85 25.13
C ARG A 57 7.44 -6.86 23.78
N GLN A 58 6.68 -7.89 23.45
CA GLN A 58 5.91 -7.95 22.21
C GLN A 58 4.81 -6.88 22.17
N MET A 59 4.05 -6.72 23.26
CA MET A 59 3.02 -5.69 23.36
C MET A 59 3.61 -4.28 23.23
N LYS A 60 4.72 -3.99 23.92
CA LYS A 60 5.40 -2.70 23.82
C LYS A 60 5.94 -2.45 22.40
N LYS A 61 6.48 -3.48 21.75
CA LYS A 61 6.93 -3.39 20.36
C LYS A 61 5.76 -3.08 19.41
N HIS A 62 4.64 -3.79 19.55
CA HIS A 62 3.43 -3.52 18.77
C HIS A 62 2.86 -2.11 19.02
N ALA A 63 2.89 -1.63 20.26
CA ALA A 63 2.47 -0.27 20.59
C ALA A 63 3.34 0.77 19.86
N MET A 64 4.67 0.61 19.86
CA MET A 64 5.56 1.54 19.15
C MET A 64 5.44 1.44 17.63
N GLU A 65 5.25 0.23 17.06
CA GLU A 65 4.99 0.07 15.62
C GLU A 65 3.67 0.77 15.23
N ASN A 66 2.64 0.71 16.08
CA ASN A 66 1.38 1.43 15.86
C ASN A 66 1.53 2.96 15.95
N GLU A 67 2.42 3.47 16.80
CA GLU A 67 2.71 4.91 16.88
C GLU A 67 3.38 5.41 15.60
N LEU A 68 4.42 4.70 15.14
CA LEU A 68 5.10 5.03 13.89
C LEU A 68 4.17 4.94 12.68
N HIS A 69 3.30 3.93 12.65
CA HIS A 69 2.27 3.78 11.63
C HIS A 69 1.34 4.99 11.55
N LYS A 70 0.86 5.46 12.72
CA LYS A 70 0.03 6.66 12.82
C LYS A 70 0.79 7.90 12.40
N GLU A 71 2.06 8.03 12.79
CA GLU A 71 2.90 9.16 12.42
C GLU A 71 3.06 9.27 10.89
N ILE A 72 3.38 8.17 10.21
CA ILE A 72 3.48 8.15 8.75
C ILE A 72 2.15 8.49 8.09
N ILE A 73 1.03 7.94 8.58
CA ILE A 73 -0.31 8.26 8.01
C ILE A 73 -0.66 9.72 8.21
N ASN A 74 -0.33 10.30 9.36
CA ASN A 74 -0.64 11.70 9.68
C ASN A 74 0.18 12.70 8.87
N GLN A 75 1.38 12.31 8.39
CA GLN A 75 2.16 13.13 7.45
C GLN A 75 1.55 13.17 6.05
N LEU A 76 0.63 12.26 5.73
CA LEU A 76 -0.02 12.17 4.43
C LEU A 76 -1.43 12.81 4.46
N PRO A 77 -1.88 13.47 3.38
CA PRO A 77 -1.17 13.72 2.13
C PRO A 77 -0.17 14.88 2.23
N LEU A 78 0.97 14.73 1.55
CA LEU A 78 2.03 15.75 1.49
C LEU A 78 1.52 16.96 0.70
N GLN A 79 1.61 18.15 1.30
CA GLN A 79 0.98 19.35 0.78
C GLN A 79 1.90 20.18 -0.09
N THR A 80 3.20 20.16 0.22
CA THR A 80 4.22 20.93 -0.49
C THR A 80 5.28 20.02 -1.14
N LYS A 81 6.16 20.62 -1.95
CA LYS A 81 7.28 19.88 -2.54
C LYS A 81 8.34 19.61 -1.48
N GLU A 82 8.49 20.54 -0.55
CA GLU A 82 9.38 20.48 0.60
C GLU A 82 8.97 19.30 1.50
N ASP A 83 7.68 19.16 1.85
CA ASP A 83 7.17 18.02 2.64
C ASP A 83 7.50 16.69 1.96
N LEU A 84 7.35 16.63 0.63
CA LEU A 84 7.70 15.44 -0.14
C LEU A 84 9.20 15.14 -0.07
N GLU A 85 10.06 16.15 -0.19
CA GLU A 85 11.51 15.93 -0.09
C GLU A 85 11.95 15.53 1.33
N GLU A 86 11.32 16.07 2.37
CA GLU A 86 11.56 15.67 3.76
C GLU A 86 11.08 14.26 4.04
N PHE A 87 9.87 13.92 3.59
CA PHE A 87 9.34 12.56 3.67
C PHE A 87 10.22 11.57 2.92
N ASP A 88 10.67 11.90 1.71
CA ASP A 88 11.54 11.01 0.94
C ASP A 88 12.89 10.78 1.61
N LYS A 89 13.44 11.80 2.29
CA LYS A 89 14.64 11.66 3.13
C LYS A 89 14.37 10.80 4.37
N SER A 90 13.22 10.94 5.03
CA SER A 90 12.88 10.15 6.21
C SER A 90 12.79 8.65 5.89
N LEU A 91 12.45 8.30 4.65
CA LEU A 91 12.41 6.92 4.15
C LEU A 91 13.81 6.29 3.92
N LEU A 92 14.90 7.05 4.09
CA LEU A 92 16.24 6.47 4.19
C LEU A 92 16.43 5.68 5.48
N GLU A 93 15.68 6.03 6.53
CA GLU A 93 15.67 5.29 7.77
C GLU A 93 14.94 3.95 7.60
N LYS A 94 15.60 2.85 8.00
CA LYS A 94 15.06 1.49 7.83
C LYS A 94 13.70 1.30 8.51
N LYS A 95 13.46 1.97 9.63
CA LYS A 95 12.18 1.89 10.38
C LYS A 95 11.05 2.50 9.56
N ASN A 96 11.22 3.74 9.10
CA ASN A 96 10.22 4.47 8.31
C ASN A 96 9.98 3.79 6.97
N LYS A 97 11.04 3.31 6.30
CA LYS A 97 10.90 2.51 5.07
C LYS A 97 10.03 1.28 5.26
N LYS A 98 10.27 0.51 6.33
CA LYS A 98 9.51 -0.71 6.61
C LYS A 98 8.04 -0.39 6.91
N GLU A 99 7.80 0.65 7.69
CA GLU A 99 6.46 1.04 8.07
C GLU A 99 5.69 1.64 6.89
N PHE A 100 6.29 2.53 6.10
CA PHE A 100 5.66 3.01 4.88
C PHE A 100 5.36 1.87 3.89
N LYS A 101 6.26 0.88 3.77
CA LYS A 101 6.02 -0.31 2.95
C LYS A 101 4.83 -1.14 3.44
N SER A 102 4.55 -1.15 4.75
CA SER A 102 3.42 -1.88 5.35
C SER A 102 2.07 -1.31 4.89
N ILE A 103 1.99 0.02 4.71
CA ILE A 103 0.77 0.72 4.32
C ILE A 103 0.65 1.00 2.83
N ALA A 104 1.76 1.14 2.12
CA ALA A 104 1.79 1.69 0.77
C ALA A 104 0.96 0.88 -0.24
N SER A 105 0.81 -0.44 -0.04
CA SER A 105 0.00 -1.30 -0.92
C SER A 105 -1.46 -0.86 -1.04
N ASN A 106 -2.00 -0.23 0.00
CA ASN A 106 -3.39 0.21 0.09
C ASN A 106 -3.58 1.70 -0.25
N LEU A 107 -2.49 2.44 -0.46
CA LEU A 107 -2.54 3.87 -0.73
C LEU A 107 -2.70 4.17 -2.22
N THR A 108 -3.43 5.23 -2.51
CA THR A 108 -3.50 5.89 -3.81
C THR A 108 -2.63 7.13 -3.83
N LEU A 109 -2.26 7.62 -5.02
CA LEU A 109 -1.45 8.82 -5.18
C LEU A 109 -2.07 10.03 -4.49
N LYS A 110 -3.40 10.16 -4.50
CA LYS A 110 -4.12 11.27 -3.82
C LYS A 110 -3.98 11.19 -2.30
N GLN A 111 -3.86 9.99 -1.74
CA GLN A 111 -3.63 9.81 -0.31
C GLN A 111 -2.18 10.12 0.07
N ILE A 112 -1.23 9.98 -0.86
CA ILE A 112 0.18 10.25 -0.61
C ILE A 112 0.52 11.72 -0.89
N LEU A 113 0.06 12.27 -2.01
CA LEU A 113 0.38 13.62 -2.49
C LEU A 113 -0.89 14.42 -2.74
N ASN A 114 -0.86 15.69 -2.35
CA ASN A 114 -1.89 16.64 -2.75
C ASN A 114 -1.84 16.88 -4.28
N ASP A 115 -2.99 17.14 -4.87
CA ASP A 115 -3.15 17.38 -6.31
C ASP A 115 -2.29 18.56 -6.80
N ASP A 116 -2.07 19.57 -5.94
CA ASP A 116 -1.20 20.72 -6.25
C ASP A 116 0.27 20.35 -6.39
N VAL A 117 0.75 19.40 -5.57
CA VAL A 117 2.11 18.84 -5.71
C VAL A 117 2.18 18.04 -7.01
N VAL A 118 1.18 17.17 -7.26
CA VAL A 118 1.11 16.34 -8.46
C VAL A 118 1.08 17.17 -9.75
N MET A 119 0.41 18.34 -9.74
CA MET A 119 0.36 19.27 -10.87
C MET A 119 1.75 19.79 -11.28
N LYS A 120 2.64 19.99 -10.31
CA LYS A 120 4.01 20.49 -10.53
C LYS A 120 4.98 19.39 -10.98
N MET A 121 4.58 18.13 -10.91
CA MET A 121 5.44 16.98 -11.21
C MET A 121 5.16 16.37 -12.59
N LYS A 122 6.22 15.79 -13.17
CA LYS A 122 6.12 14.88 -14.32
C LYS A 122 6.26 13.43 -13.83
N PHE A 123 5.78 12.50 -14.64
CA PHE A 123 5.92 11.08 -14.31
C PHE A 123 7.38 10.61 -14.44
N ASN A 124 8.00 10.92 -15.57
CA ASN A 124 9.45 10.77 -15.77
C ASN A 124 10.09 12.16 -15.64
N GLY A 125 11.28 12.24 -15.06
CA GLY A 125 12.06 13.48 -15.04
C GLY A 125 12.48 13.90 -16.46
N LYS A 126 12.55 15.22 -16.71
CA LYS A 126 13.15 15.82 -17.91
C LYS A 126 13.72 17.19 -17.55
N ASP A 127 14.87 17.51 -18.16
CA ASP A 127 15.42 18.86 -18.29
C ASP A 127 15.43 19.67 -16.98
N SER A 128 15.98 19.10 -15.89
CA SER A 128 16.12 19.65 -14.52
C SER A 128 14.98 19.39 -13.51
N CYS A 129 13.81 18.93 -13.94
CA CYS A 129 12.73 18.57 -12.99
C CYS A 129 12.73 17.07 -12.67
N LYS A 130 12.89 16.72 -11.38
CA LYS A 130 12.69 15.36 -10.88
C LYS A 130 11.26 14.90 -11.19
N GLY A 131 11.16 13.70 -11.77
CA GLY A 131 9.89 13.00 -11.94
C GLY A 131 9.49 12.27 -10.66
N ILE A 132 8.22 11.89 -10.56
CA ILE A 132 7.72 11.14 -9.40
C ILE A 132 8.46 9.81 -9.19
N LYS A 133 8.95 9.20 -10.28
CA LYS A 133 9.74 7.96 -10.23
C LYS A 133 11.09 8.11 -9.55
N ASP A 134 11.62 9.31 -9.50
CA ASP A 134 12.97 9.57 -9.02
C ASP A 134 13.01 9.62 -7.48
N TYR A 135 11.85 9.53 -6.82
CA TYR A 135 11.70 9.53 -5.38
C TYR A 135 11.73 8.10 -4.79
N ILE A 136 12.30 7.97 -3.60
CA ILE A 136 12.40 6.71 -2.84
C ILE A 136 11.01 6.16 -2.52
N PHE A 137 10.06 7.01 -2.13
CA PHE A 137 8.70 6.58 -1.81
C PHE A 137 8.04 5.86 -2.99
N TYR A 138 8.28 6.30 -4.24
CA TYR A 138 7.71 5.68 -5.43
C TYR A 138 8.20 4.24 -5.58
N ASN A 139 9.49 4.01 -5.34
CA ASN A 139 10.06 2.66 -5.42
C ASN A 139 9.51 1.76 -4.33
N ILE A 140 9.39 2.25 -3.09
CA ILE A 140 8.80 1.50 -1.99
C ILE A 140 7.32 1.18 -2.28
N TRP A 141 6.58 2.15 -2.79
CA TRP A 141 5.18 1.98 -3.14
C TRP A 141 5.00 0.97 -4.28
N LYS A 142 5.86 1.02 -5.29
CA LYS A 142 5.91 0.02 -6.37
C LYS A 142 6.20 -1.38 -5.84
N GLU A 143 7.17 -1.52 -4.93
CA GLU A 143 7.50 -2.81 -4.30
C GLU A 143 6.36 -3.37 -3.44
N ALA A 144 5.58 -2.50 -2.80
CA ALA A 144 4.46 -2.89 -1.95
C ALA A 144 3.20 -3.23 -2.77
N SER A 145 3.07 -2.68 -3.98
CA SER A 145 1.89 -2.88 -4.82
C SER A 145 1.96 -4.21 -5.59
N PRO A 146 0.92 -5.05 -5.55
CA PRO A 146 0.89 -6.32 -6.29
C PRO A 146 0.64 -6.15 -7.81
N SER A 147 0.50 -4.91 -8.29
CA SER A 147 0.09 -4.64 -9.68
C SER A 147 1.25 -4.67 -10.67
N HIS A 148 1.15 -5.54 -11.68
CA HIS A 148 2.03 -5.56 -12.84
C HIS A 148 1.97 -4.28 -13.68
N ASN A 149 0.87 -3.52 -13.60
CA ASN A 149 0.64 -2.27 -14.34
C ASN A 149 0.75 -1.02 -13.46
N PHE A 150 1.49 -1.10 -12.33
CA PHE A 150 1.61 0.00 -11.36
C PHE A 150 1.94 1.36 -12.00
N ALA A 151 2.88 1.40 -12.94
CA ALA A 151 3.25 2.63 -13.63
C ALA A 151 2.08 3.29 -14.37
N GLU A 152 1.24 2.51 -15.05
CA GLU A 152 0.07 3.03 -15.77
C GLU A 152 -1.02 3.50 -14.80
N ILE A 153 -1.19 2.80 -13.67
CA ILE A 153 -2.07 3.23 -12.58
C ILE A 153 -1.65 4.60 -12.06
N VAL A 154 -0.36 4.79 -11.76
CA VAL A 154 0.15 6.08 -11.27
C VAL A 154 -0.04 7.18 -12.33
N LYS A 155 0.27 6.92 -13.61
CA LYS A 155 0.01 7.89 -14.69
C LYS A 155 -1.47 8.26 -14.81
N ALA A 156 -2.38 7.29 -14.65
CA ALA A 156 -3.82 7.54 -14.68
C ALA A 156 -4.24 8.41 -13.47
N GLN A 157 -3.72 8.12 -12.28
CA GLN A 157 -4.00 8.92 -11.09
C GLN A 157 -3.43 10.34 -11.18
N MET A 158 -2.24 10.51 -11.78
CA MET A 158 -1.69 11.84 -12.09
C MET A 158 -2.60 12.60 -13.05
N ARG A 159 -3.08 11.97 -14.14
CA ARG A 159 -4.04 12.60 -15.07
C ARG A 159 -5.33 13.00 -14.37
N ALA A 160 -5.85 12.14 -13.49
CA ALA A 160 -7.04 12.42 -12.71
C ALA A 160 -6.84 13.62 -11.76
N ALA A 161 -5.68 13.73 -11.10
CA ALA A 161 -5.31 14.90 -10.29
C ALA A 161 -5.34 16.18 -11.11
N LYS A 162 -4.69 16.18 -12.28
CA LYS A 162 -4.67 17.34 -13.18
C LYS A 162 -6.08 17.75 -13.62
N SER A 163 -6.93 16.78 -13.93
CA SER A 163 -8.33 17.01 -14.28
C SER A 163 -9.13 17.63 -13.13
N ARG A 164 -8.90 17.19 -11.88
CA ARG A 164 -9.59 17.73 -10.70
C ARG A 164 -9.23 19.20 -10.48
N VAL A 165 -7.94 19.54 -10.52
CA VAL A 165 -7.48 20.93 -10.35
C VAL A 165 -8.03 21.82 -11.46
N TYR A 166 -7.99 21.37 -12.72
CA TYR A 166 -8.53 22.13 -13.84
C TYR A 166 -10.04 22.37 -13.68
N THR A 167 -10.80 21.33 -13.31
CA THR A 167 -12.25 21.43 -13.10
C THR A 167 -12.59 22.39 -11.95
N ALA A 168 -11.82 22.35 -10.86
CA ALA A 168 -11.98 23.26 -9.73
C ALA A 168 -11.74 24.72 -10.14
N LYS A 169 -10.64 24.99 -10.86
CA LYS A 169 -10.32 26.32 -11.39
C LYS A 169 -11.40 26.84 -12.35
N TYR A 170 -11.93 25.98 -13.22
CA TYR A 170 -13.00 26.35 -14.13
C TYR A 170 -14.29 26.71 -13.39
N LYS A 171 -14.65 25.94 -12.35
CA LYS A 171 -15.82 26.23 -11.49
C LYS A 171 -15.67 27.57 -10.76
N GLN A 172 -14.49 27.86 -10.23
CA GLN A 172 -14.18 29.14 -9.56
C GLN A 172 -14.38 30.33 -10.51
N LYS A 173 -13.79 30.29 -11.71
CA LYS A 173 -13.97 31.36 -12.71
C LYS A 173 -15.43 31.57 -13.09
N LYS A 174 -16.20 30.49 -13.20
CA LYS A 174 -17.63 30.55 -13.52
C LYS A 174 -18.46 31.16 -12.38
N SER A 175 -18.12 30.88 -11.12
CA SER A 175 -18.78 31.53 -9.97
C SER A 175 -18.40 33.01 -9.85
N GLU A 176 -17.14 33.37 -10.09
CA GLU A 176 -16.66 34.76 -10.06
C GLU A 176 -17.37 35.60 -11.14
N ALA A 177 -17.46 35.09 -12.37
CA ALA A 177 -18.18 35.76 -13.46
C ALA A 177 -19.70 35.90 -13.22
N LYS A 178 -20.28 35.03 -12.40
CA LYS A 178 -21.69 35.16 -11.98
C LYS A 178 -21.85 36.19 -10.86
N ALA A 179 -20.94 36.22 -9.90
CA ALA A 179 -20.96 37.19 -8.81
C ALA A 179 -20.77 38.63 -9.32
N SER A 180 -19.87 38.84 -10.29
CA SER A 180 -19.64 40.16 -10.88
C SER A 180 -20.79 40.70 -11.75
N ASN A 181 -21.76 39.85 -12.12
CA ASN A 181 -22.94 40.27 -12.91
C ASN A 181 -24.17 40.60 -12.05
N ILE A 182 -24.12 40.37 -10.74
CA ILE A 182 -25.24 40.65 -9.82
C ILE A 182 -25.11 42.07 -9.21
N ASP A 183 -23.91 42.65 -9.22
CA ASP A 183 -23.58 43.92 -8.55
C ASP A 183 -23.87 45.19 -9.39
N VAL A 184 -24.73 45.09 -10.42
CA VAL A 184 -25.05 46.21 -11.34
C VAL A 184 -26.57 46.40 -11.50
N SER A 185 -27.37 46.03 -10.51
CA SER A 185 -28.85 46.10 -10.63
C SER A 185 -29.60 46.69 -9.43
N ASP A 186 -28.91 47.43 -8.56
CA ASP A 186 -29.53 48.06 -7.37
C ASP A 186 -29.14 49.55 -7.22
N SER A 187 -29.07 50.26 -8.35
CA SER A 187 -28.94 51.72 -8.41
C SER A 187 -29.93 52.29 -9.41
N ASP A 188 -31.20 52.39 -9.01
CA ASP A 188 -32.18 53.35 -9.55
C ASP A 188 -33.08 53.84 -8.40
#